data_AF-A0A085WUF3-F1
#
_entry.id   AF-A0A085WUF3-F1
#
_cell.length_a   1.000
_cell.length_b   1.000
_cell.length_c   1.000
_cell.angle_alpha   90.00
_cell.angle_beta   90.00
_cell.angle_gamma   90.00
#
_symmetry.space_group_name_H-M   'P 1'
#
loop_
_entity.id
_entity.type
_entity.pdbx_description
1 polymer ?
#
loop_
_entity_poly.entity_id
_entity_poly.type
_entity_poly.pdbx_seq_one_letter_code
_entity_poly.pdbx_strand_id
1 'polypeptide(L)'
;MERALLSLEGLSVGDAFGERFFLPPSTLVPMLEQRALPKPPWGYTDDTEMALGLVQVLEEHGRVDPDQLARVFGARYRENPYRGYGGTAHEILQAIHEGEPWRRVSSRVFGGTGSMGNGGAMRVAPLGAYFADDLARAVSEARASAEVTHFHPEGQAGAIAVAVAAAWAWQERERNPSARQLFDAVLEHTPPGATRRGLEKARALPLEASPAVAAKELGSGSRVISEDTVPFCVWCAARHLDDYAEALWATVSGLGDRDTTCAIVGGIVVLHTGRGSIPPAWHEARERLRLK
;
A
#
# COMPACT_ATOMS: atom_id res chain seq x y z
N MET A 1 -12.17 0.73 -13.95
CA MET A 1 -11.61 -0.62 -13.68
C MET A 1 -10.19 -0.78 -14.22
N GLU A 2 -9.92 -0.51 -15.50
CA GLU A 2 -8.57 -0.67 -16.09
C GLU A 2 -7.43 -0.03 -15.26
N ARG A 3 -7.62 1.20 -14.77
CA ARG A 3 -6.67 1.90 -13.89
C ARG A 3 -6.43 1.18 -12.57
N ALA A 4 -7.47 0.60 -11.98
CA ALA A 4 -7.37 -0.17 -10.74
C ALA A 4 -6.58 -1.47 -10.96
N LEU A 5 -6.82 -2.15 -12.07
CA LEU A 5 -6.06 -3.35 -12.44
C LEU A 5 -4.59 -3.04 -12.72
N LEU A 6 -4.30 -1.90 -13.36
CA LEU A 6 -2.93 -1.42 -13.54
C LEU A 6 -2.23 -1.19 -12.19
N SER A 7 -2.88 -0.47 -11.27
CA SER A 7 -2.35 -0.24 -9.93
C SER A 7 -2.14 -1.56 -9.17
N LEU A 8 -3.10 -2.50 -9.26
CA LEU A 8 -3.00 -3.81 -8.63
C LEU A 8 -1.81 -4.62 -9.17
N GLU A 9 -1.53 -4.51 -10.46
CA GLU A 9 -0.39 -5.18 -11.10
C GLU A 9 0.96 -4.66 -10.59
N GLY A 10 1.09 -3.34 -10.45
CA GLY A 10 2.27 -2.72 -9.81
C GLY A 10 2.36 -3.05 -8.32
N LEU A 11 1.25 -2.90 -7.58
CA LEU A 11 1.19 -3.24 -6.17
C LEU A 11 1.65 -4.68 -5.92
N SER A 12 1.13 -5.63 -6.69
CA SER A 12 1.45 -7.06 -6.50
C SER A 12 2.88 -7.44 -6.87
N VAL A 13 3.49 -6.76 -7.84
CA VAL A 13 4.93 -6.92 -8.10
C VAL A 13 5.75 -6.30 -6.98
N GLY A 14 5.35 -5.13 -6.47
CA GLY A 14 5.99 -4.47 -5.34
C GLY A 14 5.99 -5.33 -4.07
N ASP A 15 4.82 -5.81 -3.66
CA ASP A 15 4.61 -6.77 -2.58
C ASP A 15 5.55 -7.97 -2.73
N ALA A 16 5.38 -8.74 -3.82
CA ALA A 16 6.10 -9.98 -4.02
C ALA A 16 7.62 -9.76 -4.12
N PHE A 17 8.07 -8.63 -4.65
CA PHE A 17 9.48 -8.24 -4.67
C PHE A 17 9.98 -7.95 -3.25
N GLY A 18 9.30 -7.09 -2.50
CA GLY A 18 9.68 -6.67 -1.14
C GLY A 18 9.77 -7.85 -0.17
N GLU A 19 8.84 -8.79 -0.26
CA GLU A 19 8.80 -10.01 0.57
C GLU A 19 10.08 -10.85 0.44
N ARG A 20 10.77 -10.81 -0.71
CA ARG A 20 12.00 -11.60 -0.90
C ARG A 20 13.19 -11.06 -0.13
N PHE A 21 13.08 -9.87 0.45
CA PHE A 21 14.20 -9.21 1.12
C PHE A 21 14.19 -9.39 2.64
N PHE A 22 13.24 -10.14 3.23
CA PHE A 22 13.29 -10.57 4.64
C PHE A 22 14.38 -11.64 4.87
N LEU A 23 15.64 -11.22 4.75
CA LEU A 23 16.84 -12.06 4.82
C LEU A 23 17.80 -11.59 5.91
N PRO A 24 18.69 -12.47 6.42
CA PRO A 24 19.76 -12.07 7.32
C PRO A 24 20.69 -11.00 6.68
N PRO A 25 21.26 -10.06 7.46
CA PRO A 25 22.10 -8.98 6.93
C PRO A 25 23.27 -9.45 6.05
N SER A 26 23.87 -10.60 6.37
CA SER A 26 24.98 -11.19 5.62
C SER A 26 24.63 -11.52 4.17
N THR A 27 23.36 -11.80 3.88
CA THR A 27 22.85 -12.09 2.54
C THR A 27 22.20 -10.85 1.94
N LEU A 28 21.47 -10.09 2.75
CA LEU A 28 20.70 -8.92 2.33
C LEU A 28 21.58 -7.79 1.80
N VAL A 29 22.64 -7.42 2.54
CA VAL A 29 23.48 -6.27 2.18
C VAL A 29 24.12 -6.44 0.80
N PRO A 30 24.81 -7.57 0.49
CA PRO A 30 25.35 -7.79 -0.85
C PRO A 30 24.27 -7.79 -1.95
N MET A 31 23.08 -8.32 -1.66
CA MET A 31 21.99 -8.33 -2.63
C MET A 31 21.50 -6.92 -2.97
N LEU A 32 21.37 -6.04 -1.98
CA LEU A 32 20.97 -4.65 -2.20
C LEU A 32 22.06 -3.87 -2.95
N GLU A 33 23.32 -4.00 -2.55
CA GLU A 33 24.46 -3.33 -3.20
C GLU A 33 24.61 -3.72 -4.67
N GLN A 34 24.40 -4.99 -4.98
CA GLN A 34 24.52 -5.53 -6.35
C GLN A 34 23.20 -5.46 -7.12
N ARG A 35 22.10 -5.02 -6.48
CA ARG A 35 20.74 -5.08 -7.04
C ARG A 35 20.41 -6.48 -7.58
N ALA A 36 20.83 -7.51 -6.84
CA ALA A 36 20.68 -8.90 -7.22
C ALA A 36 19.23 -9.34 -7.06
N LEU A 37 18.61 -9.78 -8.16
CA LEU A 37 17.23 -10.22 -8.13
C LEU A 37 17.06 -11.53 -7.35
N PRO A 38 16.04 -11.64 -6.50
CA PRO A 38 15.74 -12.87 -5.80
C PRO A 38 15.30 -13.96 -6.78
N LYS A 39 15.58 -15.22 -6.45
CA LYS A 39 15.15 -16.35 -7.30
C LYS A 39 13.62 -16.44 -7.34
N PRO A 40 13.01 -16.64 -8.54
CA PRO A 40 11.58 -16.91 -8.65
C PRO A 40 11.23 -18.30 -8.08
N PRO A 41 9.95 -18.57 -7.76
CA PRO A 41 8.83 -17.63 -7.81
C PRO A 41 8.84 -16.64 -6.63
N TRP A 42 8.25 -15.47 -6.82
CA TRP A 42 8.00 -14.47 -5.79
C TRP A 42 6.53 -14.52 -5.40
N GLY A 43 6.23 -15.12 -4.24
CA GLY A 43 4.86 -15.14 -3.70
C GLY A 43 4.47 -13.75 -3.22
N TYR A 44 3.23 -13.35 -3.48
CA TYR A 44 2.65 -12.16 -2.88
C TYR A 44 2.07 -12.48 -1.49
N THR A 45 1.93 -11.46 -0.64
CA THR A 45 1.50 -11.54 0.76
C THR A 45 0.03 -11.11 0.94
N ASP A 46 -0.37 -10.78 2.17
CA ASP A 46 -1.68 -10.26 2.48
C ASP A 46 -1.96 -8.89 1.85
N ASP A 47 -0.92 -8.11 1.53
CA ASP A 47 -1.01 -6.85 0.81
C ASP A 47 -1.78 -7.02 -0.51
N THR A 48 -1.32 -7.94 -1.37
CA THR A 48 -2.00 -8.28 -2.63
C THR A 48 -3.30 -9.04 -2.39
N GLU A 49 -3.36 -9.97 -1.43
CA GLU A 49 -4.57 -10.76 -1.17
C GLU A 49 -5.75 -9.85 -0.75
N MET A 50 -5.49 -8.85 0.09
CA MET A 50 -6.48 -7.85 0.47
C MET A 50 -6.76 -6.85 -0.65
N ALA A 51 -5.77 -6.46 -1.46
CA ALA A 51 -6.00 -5.60 -2.63
C ALA A 51 -6.91 -6.28 -3.68
N LEU A 52 -6.73 -7.59 -3.90
CA LEU A 52 -7.61 -8.40 -4.76
C LEU A 52 -9.06 -8.38 -4.25
N GLY A 53 -9.28 -8.53 -2.95
CA GLY A 53 -10.61 -8.43 -2.36
C GLY A 53 -11.24 -7.05 -2.53
N LEU A 54 -10.45 -5.98 -2.42
CA LEU A 54 -10.93 -4.62 -2.64
C LEU A 54 -11.30 -4.37 -4.11
N VAL A 55 -10.46 -4.81 -5.05
CA VAL A 55 -10.73 -4.68 -6.50
C VAL A 55 -11.97 -5.49 -6.90
N GLN A 56 -12.15 -6.69 -6.35
CA GLN A 56 -13.35 -7.50 -6.57
C GLN A 56 -14.64 -6.72 -6.18
N VAL A 57 -14.66 -6.10 -5.00
CA VAL A 57 -15.82 -5.29 -4.56
C VAL A 57 -16.05 -4.08 -5.47
N LEU A 58 -14.98 -3.41 -5.92
CA LEU A 58 -15.10 -2.29 -6.86
C LEU A 58 -15.63 -2.73 -8.22
N GLU A 59 -15.29 -3.94 -8.67
CA GLU A 59 -15.79 -4.52 -9.91
C GLU A 59 -17.28 -4.85 -9.83
N GLU A 60 -17.69 -5.52 -8.75
CA GLU A 60 -19.06 -5.98 -8.56
C GLU A 60 -20.02 -4.83 -8.24
N HIS A 61 -19.57 -3.81 -7.50
CA HIS A 61 -20.45 -2.79 -6.92
C HIS A 61 -20.19 -1.36 -7.41
N GLY A 62 -19.06 -1.09 -8.07
CA GLY A 62 -18.68 0.26 -8.52
C GLY A 62 -18.40 1.27 -7.41
N ARG A 63 -18.34 0.81 -6.16
CA ARG A 63 -18.07 1.54 -4.92
C ARG A 63 -17.64 0.58 -3.82
N VAL A 64 -17.12 1.10 -2.72
CA VAL A 64 -16.94 0.30 -1.51
C VAL A 64 -18.30 0.10 -0.86
N ASP A 65 -18.75 -1.15 -0.81
CA ASP A 65 -19.76 -1.60 0.14
C ASP A 65 -19.02 -2.25 1.32
N PRO A 66 -18.97 -1.60 2.51
CA PRO A 66 -18.19 -2.11 3.64
C PRO A 66 -18.64 -3.49 4.13
N ASP A 67 -19.93 -3.81 4.03
CA ASP A 67 -20.45 -5.10 4.48
C ASP A 67 -20.04 -6.21 3.50
N GLN A 68 -20.05 -5.92 2.19
CA GLN A 68 -19.52 -6.86 1.20
C GLN A 68 -18.00 -7.01 1.30
N LEU A 69 -17.28 -5.90 1.48
CA LEU A 69 -15.83 -5.91 1.65
C LEU A 69 -15.40 -6.74 2.86
N ALA A 70 -16.10 -6.62 3.98
CA ALA A 70 -15.87 -7.46 5.15
C ALA A 70 -16.04 -8.95 4.82
N ARG A 71 -17.13 -9.33 4.14
CA ARG A 71 -17.37 -10.73 3.74
C ARG A 71 -16.29 -11.26 2.81
N VAL A 72 -15.90 -10.47 1.80
CA VAL A 72 -14.83 -10.83 0.86
C VAL A 72 -13.51 -11.00 1.59
N PHE A 73 -13.13 -10.08 2.48
CA PHE A 73 -11.91 -10.21 3.27
C PHE A 73 -11.92 -11.45 4.17
N GLY A 74 -13.01 -11.72 4.90
CA GLY A 74 -13.13 -12.92 5.72
C GLY A 74 -13.07 -14.22 4.92
N ALA A 75 -13.70 -14.26 3.75
CA ALA A 75 -13.67 -15.43 2.85
C ALA A 75 -12.27 -15.68 2.28
N ARG A 76 -11.60 -14.65 1.75
CA ARG A 76 -10.24 -14.77 1.19
C ARG A 76 -9.21 -15.14 2.24
N TYR A 77 -9.32 -14.55 3.44
CA TYR A 77 -8.53 -14.94 4.60
C TYR A 77 -8.69 -16.42 4.93
N ARG A 78 -9.93 -16.93 4.93
CA ARG A 78 -10.19 -18.35 5.22
C ARG A 78 -9.60 -19.27 4.16
N GLU A 79 -9.65 -18.88 2.89
CA GLU A 79 -9.05 -19.65 1.79
C GLU A 79 -7.53 -19.76 1.95
N ASN A 80 -6.84 -18.68 2.33
CA ASN A 80 -5.37 -18.65 2.47
C ASN A 80 -4.91 -17.83 3.69
N PRO A 81 -4.99 -18.36 4.93
CA PRO A 81 -4.66 -17.61 6.13
C PRO A 81 -3.14 -17.40 6.32
N TYR A 82 -2.30 -18.07 5.53
CA TYR A 82 -0.84 -18.05 5.66
C TYR A 82 -0.16 -17.03 4.75
N ARG A 83 -0.87 -15.97 4.34
CA ARG A 83 -0.37 -14.94 3.41
C ARG A 83 0.51 -13.87 4.05
N GLY A 84 0.76 -13.90 5.37
CA GLY A 84 1.60 -12.89 6.04
C GLY A 84 0.84 -11.97 6.99
N TYR A 85 -0.49 -12.14 7.12
CA TYR A 85 -1.33 -11.32 7.98
C TYR A 85 -0.74 -11.08 9.39
N GLY A 86 -0.77 -9.83 9.84
CA GLY A 86 -0.44 -9.48 11.21
C GLY A 86 -1.41 -10.12 12.23
N GLY A 87 -0.96 -10.28 13.48
CA GLY A 87 -1.75 -10.94 14.54
C GLY A 87 -3.15 -10.35 14.76
N THR A 88 -3.28 -9.02 14.71
CA THR A 88 -4.61 -8.36 14.80
C THR A 88 -5.44 -8.59 13.54
N ALA A 89 -4.83 -8.67 12.36
CA ALA A 89 -5.55 -8.98 11.13
C ALA A 89 -6.12 -10.40 11.17
N HIS A 90 -5.36 -11.38 11.68
CA HIS A 90 -5.87 -12.73 11.94
C HIS A 90 -7.13 -12.71 12.82
N GLU A 91 -7.10 -12.00 13.95
CA GLU A 91 -8.24 -11.87 14.86
C GLU A 91 -9.46 -11.27 14.15
N ILE A 92 -9.28 -10.13 13.46
CA ILE A 92 -10.37 -9.41 12.81
C ILE A 92 -10.99 -10.25 11.68
N LEU A 93 -10.16 -10.79 10.78
CA LEU A 93 -10.62 -11.49 9.59
C LEU A 93 -11.27 -12.82 9.93
N GLN A 94 -10.76 -13.53 10.94
CA GLN A 94 -11.39 -14.75 11.44
C GLN A 94 -12.77 -14.45 12.04
N ALA A 95 -12.87 -13.46 12.93
CA ALA A 95 -14.13 -13.11 13.56
C ALA A 95 -15.19 -12.66 12.53
N ILE A 96 -14.80 -11.89 11.52
CA ILE A 96 -15.68 -11.50 10.42
C ILE A 96 -16.15 -12.73 9.62
N HIS A 97 -15.24 -13.66 9.31
CA HIS A 97 -15.60 -14.91 8.63
C HIS A 97 -16.58 -15.77 9.43
N GLU A 98 -16.42 -15.80 10.76
CA GLU A 98 -17.31 -16.51 11.69
C GLU A 98 -18.66 -15.80 11.91
N GLY A 99 -18.88 -14.65 11.25
CA GLY A 99 -20.16 -13.94 11.22
C GLY A 99 -20.29 -12.82 12.25
N GLU A 100 -19.22 -12.44 12.94
CA GLU A 100 -19.27 -11.27 13.82
C GLU A 100 -19.40 -9.97 13.00
N PRO A 101 -20.19 -8.98 13.47
CA PRO A 101 -20.31 -7.69 12.80
C PRO A 101 -18.98 -6.94 12.75
N TRP A 102 -18.45 -6.68 11.55
CA TRP A 102 -17.14 -6.06 11.35
C TRP A 102 -16.96 -4.73 12.11
N ARG A 103 -18.03 -3.93 12.24
CA ARG A 103 -18.01 -2.64 12.98
C ARG A 103 -17.61 -2.83 14.44
N ARG A 104 -18.07 -3.92 15.06
CA ARG A 104 -17.73 -4.26 16.45
C ARG A 104 -16.33 -4.83 16.56
N VAL A 105 -15.94 -5.66 15.60
CA VAL A 105 -14.64 -6.37 15.59
C VAL A 105 -13.49 -5.38 15.34
N SER A 106 -13.60 -4.56 14.29
CA SER A 106 -12.60 -3.55 13.95
C SER A 106 -12.42 -2.48 15.02
N SER A 107 -13.49 -2.10 15.73
CA SER A 107 -13.42 -1.08 16.78
C SER A 107 -12.93 -1.62 18.12
N ARG A 108 -13.20 -2.90 18.48
CA ARG A 108 -12.88 -3.43 19.82
C ARG A 108 -11.39 -3.67 20.07
N VAL A 109 -10.60 -3.91 19.02
CA VAL A 109 -9.16 -4.15 19.15
C VAL A 109 -8.44 -2.94 19.75
N PHE A 110 -7.28 -3.17 20.37
CA PHE A 110 -6.51 -2.12 21.07
C PHE A 110 -7.33 -1.32 22.08
N GLY A 111 -8.11 -2.02 22.91
CA GLY A 111 -8.90 -1.41 23.99
C GLY A 111 -10.03 -0.51 23.49
N GLY A 112 -10.59 -0.79 22.32
CA GLY A 112 -11.71 -0.02 21.77
C GLY A 112 -11.31 1.14 20.84
N THR A 113 -10.03 1.29 20.54
CA THR A 113 -9.53 2.39 19.69
C THR A 113 -9.36 1.99 18.22
N GLY A 114 -9.34 0.69 17.93
CA GLY A 114 -9.09 0.17 16.58
C GLY A 114 -7.61 0.11 16.20
N SER A 115 -7.31 -0.61 15.11
CA SER A 115 -5.94 -0.69 14.59
C SER A 115 -5.52 0.60 13.90
N MET A 116 -4.35 1.13 14.28
CA MET A 116 -3.63 2.20 13.57
C MET A 116 -2.63 1.68 12.52
N GLY A 117 -2.69 0.37 12.24
CA GLY A 117 -1.82 -0.34 11.32
C GLY A 117 -1.77 0.25 9.90
N ASN A 118 -0.77 -0.16 9.13
CA ASN A 118 -0.61 0.21 7.73
C ASN A 118 -1.45 -0.67 6.77
N GLY A 119 -2.13 -1.71 7.27
CA GLY A 119 -2.88 -2.66 6.43
C GLY A 119 -4.10 -2.05 5.71
N GLY A 120 -4.59 -0.88 6.13
CA GLY A 120 -5.53 -0.09 5.32
C GLY A 120 -4.85 0.56 4.10
N ALA A 121 -3.63 1.07 4.29
CA ALA A 121 -2.84 1.74 3.27
C ALA A 121 -2.24 0.77 2.25
N MET A 122 -1.83 -0.41 2.68
CA MET A 122 -1.15 -1.40 1.82
C MET A 122 -1.96 -1.85 0.60
N ARG A 123 -3.29 -1.82 0.71
CA ARG A 123 -4.22 -2.39 -0.29
C ARG A 123 -4.96 -1.38 -1.15
N VAL A 124 -4.81 -0.07 -0.89
CA VAL A 124 -5.78 0.95 -1.32
C VAL A 124 -5.39 1.71 -2.59
N ALA A 125 -4.16 1.58 -3.08
CA ALA A 125 -3.73 2.24 -4.33
C ALA A 125 -4.66 1.93 -5.53
N PRO A 126 -5.14 0.67 -5.73
CA PRO A 126 -6.13 0.37 -6.78
C PRO A 126 -7.46 1.12 -6.64
N LEU A 127 -7.92 1.37 -5.41
CA LEU A 127 -9.12 2.16 -5.15
C LEU A 127 -8.90 3.63 -5.52
N GLY A 128 -7.74 4.19 -5.16
CA GLY A 128 -7.35 5.53 -5.60
C GLY A 128 -7.36 5.66 -7.12
N ALA A 129 -6.76 4.69 -7.81
CA ALA A 129 -6.76 4.63 -9.27
C ALA A 129 -8.18 4.49 -9.87
N TYR A 130 -9.06 3.73 -9.23
CA TYR A 130 -10.45 3.55 -9.66
C TYR A 130 -11.22 4.87 -9.63
N PHE A 131 -11.05 5.66 -8.56
CA PHE A 131 -11.69 6.96 -8.36
C PHE A 131 -10.81 8.13 -8.76
N ALA A 132 -9.83 7.92 -9.65
CA ALA A 132 -8.87 8.97 -10.01
C ALA A 132 -9.52 10.21 -10.67
N ASP A 133 -10.76 10.15 -11.13
CA ASP A 133 -11.46 11.32 -11.67
C ASP A 133 -12.16 12.18 -10.57
N ASP A 134 -12.22 11.70 -9.33
CA ASP A 134 -12.89 12.37 -8.20
C ASP A 134 -12.13 12.08 -6.89
N LEU A 135 -11.21 12.98 -6.52
CA LEU A 135 -10.41 12.86 -5.30
C LEU A 135 -11.27 12.86 -4.03
N ALA A 136 -12.35 13.63 -3.98
CA ALA A 136 -13.23 13.66 -2.81
C ALA A 136 -13.90 12.29 -2.61
N ARG A 137 -14.33 11.66 -3.71
CA ARG A 137 -14.83 10.30 -3.68
C ARG A 137 -13.75 9.31 -3.29
N ALA A 138 -12.54 9.40 -3.86
CA ALA A 138 -11.41 8.54 -3.49
C ALA A 138 -11.12 8.60 -1.98
N VAL A 139 -11.16 9.79 -1.37
CA VAL A 139 -11.00 9.99 0.09
C VAL A 139 -12.10 9.28 0.88
N SER A 140 -13.37 9.48 0.50
CA SER A 140 -14.51 8.88 1.22
C SER A 140 -14.52 7.35 1.13
N GLU A 141 -14.21 6.80 -0.05
CA GLU A 141 -14.18 5.36 -0.32
C GLU A 141 -12.95 4.71 0.34
N ALA A 142 -11.79 5.38 0.34
CA ALA A 142 -10.59 4.92 1.04
C ALA A 142 -10.85 4.81 2.55
N ARG A 143 -11.48 5.82 3.15
CA ARG A 143 -11.89 5.80 4.56
C ARG A 143 -12.80 4.62 4.86
N ALA A 144 -13.86 4.44 4.06
CA ALA A 144 -14.82 3.35 4.23
C ALA A 144 -14.15 1.97 4.09
N SER A 145 -13.20 1.82 3.17
CA SER A 145 -12.45 0.57 2.97
C SER A 145 -11.50 0.27 4.13
N ALA A 146 -10.90 1.29 4.73
CA ALA A 146 -9.97 1.15 5.86
C ALA A 146 -10.74 0.78 7.13
N GLU A 147 -11.88 1.42 7.39
CA GLU A 147 -12.68 1.23 8.60
C GLU A 147 -13.05 -0.24 8.87
N VAL A 148 -13.20 -1.05 7.81
CA VAL A 148 -13.51 -2.49 7.90
C VAL A 148 -12.51 -3.27 8.77
N THR A 149 -11.24 -2.86 8.80
CA THR A 149 -10.18 -3.52 9.58
C THR A 149 -9.35 -2.56 10.45
N HIS A 150 -9.39 -1.27 10.15
CA HIS A 150 -8.59 -0.21 10.77
C HIS A 150 -9.52 0.94 11.19
N PHE A 151 -10.25 0.73 12.28
CA PHE A 151 -11.18 1.72 12.82
C PHE A 151 -10.47 2.99 13.33
N HIS A 152 -9.20 2.90 13.72
CA HIS A 152 -8.46 4.04 14.25
C HIS A 152 -8.26 5.15 13.19
N PRO A 153 -8.44 6.44 13.53
CA PRO A 153 -8.28 7.55 12.59
C PRO A 153 -6.95 7.59 11.84
N GLU A 154 -5.84 7.22 12.50
CA GLU A 154 -4.51 7.14 11.85
C GLU A 154 -4.43 6.05 10.78
N GLY A 155 -5.04 4.87 11.00
CA GLY A 155 -5.10 3.81 9.99
C GLY A 155 -5.88 4.24 8.76
N GLN A 156 -6.97 4.99 8.97
CA GLN A 156 -7.76 5.59 7.89
C GLN A 156 -6.98 6.72 7.18
N ALA A 157 -6.24 7.54 7.92
CA ALA A 157 -5.43 8.63 7.35
C ALA A 157 -4.35 8.09 6.41
N GLY A 158 -3.69 6.99 6.77
CA GLY A 158 -2.74 6.30 5.90
C GLY A 158 -3.37 5.81 4.59
N ALA A 159 -4.55 5.18 4.69
CA ALA A 159 -5.28 4.73 3.51
C ALA A 159 -5.71 5.87 2.59
N ILE A 160 -6.19 6.97 3.16
CA ILE A 160 -6.55 8.18 2.40
C ILE A 160 -5.33 8.74 1.67
N ALA A 161 -4.20 8.89 2.36
CA ALA A 161 -2.98 9.43 1.77
C ALA A 161 -2.50 8.61 0.56
N VAL A 162 -2.49 7.27 0.67
CA VAL A 162 -2.09 6.38 -0.43
C VAL A 162 -3.09 6.41 -1.58
N ALA A 163 -4.40 6.42 -1.29
CA ALA A 163 -5.42 6.51 -2.34
C ALA A 163 -5.31 7.81 -3.14
N VAL A 164 -5.08 8.94 -2.45
CA VAL A 164 -4.88 10.25 -3.08
C VAL A 164 -3.60 10.28 -3.90
N ALA A 165 -2.49 9.73 -3.37
CA ALA A 165 -1.24 9.65 -4.11
C ALA A 165 -1.38 8.84 -5.41
N ALA A 166 -2.08 7.70 -5.36
CA ALA A 166 -2.36 6.86 -6.52
C ALA A 166 -3.26 7.58 -7.54
N ALA A 167 -4.36 8.18 -7.09
CA ALA A 167 -5.27 8.96 -7.94
C ALA A 167 -4.53 10.11 -8.65
N TRP A 168 -3.72 10.86 -7.90
CA TRP A 168 -2.94 11.98 -8.42
C TRP A 168 -1.87 11.52 -9.43
N ALA A 169 -1.16 10.42 -9.14
CA ALA A 169 -0.15 9.86 -10.04
C ALA A 169 -0.76 9.48 -11.40
N TRP A 170 -1.99 8.95 -11.42
CA TRP A 170 -2.73 8.71 -12.65
C TRP A 170 -3.11 10.01 -13.38
N GLN A 171 -3.64 11.01 -12.65
CA GLN A 171 -4.07 12.29 -13.23
C GLN A 171 -2.92 13.04 -13.92
N GLU A 172 -1.71 12.97 -13.35
CA GLU A 172 -0.56 13.72 -13.82
C GLU A 172 0.38 12.92 -14.76
N ARG A 173 0.01 11.70 -15.15
CA ARG A 173 0.87 10.78 -15.94
C ARG A 173 1.32 11.27 -17.32
N GLU A 174 0.64 12.25 -17.88
CA GLU A 174 0.99 12.88 -19.18
C GLU A 174 1.75 14.20 -18.99
N ARG A 175 2.09 14.53 -17.75
CA ARG A 175 2.77 15.76 -17.35
C ARG A 175 4.10 15.40 -16.69
N ASN A 176 4.89 16.42 -16.40
CA ASN A 176 6.11 16.27 -15.61
C ASN A 176 5.93 17.04 -14.29
N PRO A 177 5.08 16.52 -13.38
CA PRO A 177 4.77 17.25 -12.17
C PRO A 177 5.98 17.21 -11.21
N SER A 178 6.09 18.24 -10.38
CA SER A 178 7.08 18.23 -9.30
C SER A 178 6.63 17.33 -8.14
N ALA A 179 7.57 16.71 -7.46
CA ALA A 179 7.32 15.98 -6.21
C ALA A 179 6.54 16.81 -5.17
N ARG A 180 6.74 18.13 -5.15
CA ARG A 180 6.03 19.03 -4.24
C ARG A 180 4.52 19.02 -4.47
N GLN A 181 4.08 18.94 -5.74
CA GLN A 181 2.66 18.89 -6.09
C GLN A 181 2.00 17.59 -5.61
N LEU A 182 2.70 16.45 -5.66
CA LEU A 182 2.23 15.20 -5.07
C LEU A 182 1.97 15.37 -3.56
N PHE A 183 2.96 15.90 -2.83
CA PHE A 183 2.82 16.12 -1.40
C PHE A 183 1.73 17.12 -1.05
N ASP A 184 1.58 18.20 -1.82
CA ASP A 184 0.53 19.20 -1.59
C ASP A 184 -0.87 18.56 -1.72
N ALA A 185 -1.09 17.74 -2.77
CA ALA A 185 -2.35 17.00 -2.95
C ALA A 185 -2.61 15.99 -1.80
N VAL A 186 -1.59 15.21 -1.42
CA VAL A 186 -1.71 14.24 -0.33
C VAL A 186 -2.01 14.94 1.01
N LEU A 187 -1.33 16.05 1.32
CA LEU A 187 -1.49 16.79 2.58
C LEU A 187 -2.81 17.54 2.70
N GLU A 188 -3.36 17.99 1.56
CA GLU A 188 -4.67 18.62 1.49
C GLU A 188 -5.78 17.66 1.94
N HIS A 189 -5.67 16.39 1.57
CA HIS A 189 -6.72 15.39 1.82
C HIS A 189 -6.45 14.49 3.04
N THR A 190 -5.21 14.41 3.53
CA THR A 190 -4.89 13.62 4.72
C THR A 190 -5.39 14.32 5.99
N PRO A 191 -6.23 13.67 6.82
CA PRO A 191 -6.73 14.27 8.06
C PRO A 191 -5.61 14.66 9.04
N PRO A 192 -5.82 15.67 9.90
CA PRO A 192 -4.86 16.01 10.96
C PRO A 192 -4.55 14.81 11.85
N GLY A 193 -3.27 14.55 12.08
CA GLY A 193 -2.83 13.32 12.73
C GLY A 193 -1.32 13.14 12.65
N ALA A 194 -0.82 12.05 13.21
CA ALA A 194 0.59 11.73 13.19
C ALA A 194 1.09 11.33 11.80
N THR A 195 0.26 10.61 11.04
CA THR A 195 0.51 10.29 9.63
C THR A 195 0.69 11.55 8.79
N ARG A 196 -0.18 12.57 8.97
CA ARG A 196 -0.06 13.87 8.29
C ARG A 196 1.21 14.62 8.68
N ARG A 197 1.57 14.65 9.97
CA ARG A 197 2.84 15.24 10.42
C ARG A 197 4.06 14.52 9.83
N GLY A 198 4.00 13.20 9.69
CA GLY A 198 5.00 12.43 8.98
C GLY A 198 5.12 12.86 7.51
N LEU A 199 4.00 13.03 6.82
CA LEU A 199 3.96 13.53 5.43
C LEU A 199 4.50 14.96 5.31
N GLU A 200 4.26 15.83 6.29
CA GLU A 200 4.85 17.18 6.34
C GLU A 200 6.38 17.12 6.45
N LYS A 201 6.91 16.19 7.27
CA LYS A 201 8.35 15.92 7.34
C LYS A 201 8.89 15.35 6.02
N ALA A 202 8.18 14.40 5.42
CA ALA A 202 8.55 13.80 4.14
C ALA A 202 8.65 14.84 3.03
N ARG A 203 7.69 15.78 2.95
CA ARG A 203 7.72 16.91 2.02
C ARG A 203 8.93 17.83 2.21
N ALA A 204 9.43 17.96 3.43
CA ALA A 204 10.58 18.80 3.76
C ALA A 204 11.93 18.07 3.59
N LEU A 205 11.93 16.74 3.48
CA LEU A 205 13.13 15.94 3.33
C LEU A 205 13.64 15.98 1.88
N PRO A 206 14.92 16.34 1.63
CA PRO A 206 15.49 16.36 0.28
C PRO A 206 15.37 14.99 -0.41
N LEU A 207 14.98 14.96 -1.68
CA LEU A 207 14.84 13.72 -2.45
C LEU A 207 16.20 13.09 -2.78
N GLU A 208 17.29 13.84 -2.67
CA GLU A 208 18.67 13.39 -2.83
C GLU A 208 19.18 12.60 -1.61
N ALA A 209 18.51 12.72 -0.46
CA ALA A 209 18.87 11.96 0.75
C ALA A 209 18.85 10.45 0.46
N SER A 210 19.68 9.63 1.09
CA SER A 210 19.63 8.19 0.85
C SER A 210 18.33 7.57 1.41
N PRO A 211 17.84 6.44 0.85
CA PRO A 211 16.69 5.75 1.40
C PRO A 211 16.85 5.37 2.89
N ALA A 212 18.07 5.05 3.33
CA ALA A 212 18.36 4.78 4.74
C ALA A 212 18.16 6.02 5.63
N VAL A 213 18.52 7.22 5.15
CA VAL A 213 18.27 8.48 5.88
C VAL A 213 16.76 8.75 5.91
N ALA A 214 16.07 8.60 4.79
CA ALA A 214 14.62 8.79 4.73
C ALA A 214 13.87 7.82 5.65
N ALA A 215 14.21 6.53 5.63
CA ALA A 215 13.64 5.53 6.52
C ALA A 215 13.86 5.84 8.00
N LYS A 216 15.05 6.36 8.36
CA LYS A 216 15.35 6.78 9.73
C LYS A 216 14.48 7.96 10.20
N GLU A 217 14.25 8.94 9.33
CA GLU A 217 13.50 10.16 9.67
C GLU A 217 11.98 9.97 9.61
N LEU A 218 11.51 9.10 8.71
CA LEU A 218 10.09 8.95 8.35
C LEU A 218 9.47 7.63 8.88
N GLY A 219 10.30 6.65 9.24
CA GLY A 219 9.88 5.26 9.48
C GLY A 219 9.72 4.50 8.17
N SER A 220 10.12 3.23 8.14
CA SER A 220 9.93 2.31 6.99
C SER A 220 9.01 1.13 7.32
N GLY A 221 8.08 1.32 8.26
CA GLY A 221 7.04 0.38 8.63
C GLY A 221 7.45 -0.64 9.68
N SER A 222 8.64 -0.52 10.26
CA SER A 222 9.11 -1.44 11.32
C SER A 222 8.19 -1.52 12.55
N ARG A 223 7.35 -0.50 12.77
CA ARG A 223 6.31 -0.48 13.82
C ARG A 223 4.95 -0.98 13.34
N VAL A 224 4.80 -1.29 12.05
CA VAL A 224 3.57 -1.77 11.39
C VAL A 224 2.38 -0.82 11.64
N ILE A 225 2.63 0.49 11.59
CA ILE A 225 1.64 1.55 11.77
C ILE A 225 1.70 2.58 10.65
N SER A 226 0.57 3.23 10.36
CA SER A 226 0.45 4.17 9.25
C SER A 226 1.46 5.33 9.32
N GLU A 227 1.66 5.93 10.49
CA GLU A 227 2.60 7.04 10.69
C GLU A 227 4.08 6.65 10.47
N ASP A 228 4.40 5.36 10.59
CA ASP A 228 5.75 4.81 10.43
C ASP A 228 5.98 4.26 9.02
N THR A 229 4.96 4.26 8.15
CA THR A 229 5.01 3.57 6.84
C THR A 229 4.74 4.53 5.70
N VAL A 230 3.60 5.22 5.77
CA VAL A 230 3.06 6.00 4.65
C VAL A 230 3.93 7.20 4.26
N PRO A 231 4.50 7.98 5.21
CA PRO A 231 5.37 9.10 4.84
C PRO A 231 6.58 8.68 3.99
N PHE A 232 7.24 7.58 4.34
CA PHE A 232 8.36 7.04 3.58
C PHE A 232 7.92 6.53 2.20
N CYS A 233 6.79 5.84 2.11
CA CYS A 233 6.26 5.37 0.82
C CYS A 233 5.98 6.54 -0.13
N VAL A 234 5.30 7.60 0.34
CA VAL A 234 5.03 8.78 -0.49
C VAL A 234 6.32 9.48 -0.90
N TRP A 235 7.33 9.54 -0.03
CA TRP A 235 8.65 10.07 -0.37
C TRP A 235 9.37 9.24 -1.45
N CYS A 236 9.36 7.90 -1.33
CA CYS A 236 9.93 7.02 -2.34
C CYS A 236 9.22 7.15 -3.69
N ALA A 237 7.89 7.20 -3.69
CA ALA A 237 7.11 7.44 -4.90
C ALA A 237 7.39 8.82 -5.50
N ALA A 238 7.49 9.87 -4.68
CA ALA A 238 7.80 11.23 -5.14
C ALA A 238 9.20 11.34 -5.76
N ARG A 239 10.17 10.57 -5.25
CA ARG A 239 11.55 10.55 -5.74
C ARG A 239 11.70 9.89 -7.11
N HIS A 240 10.91 8.85 -7.36
CA HIS A 240 11.04 7.97 -8.54
C HIS A 240 9.71 7.75 -9.25
N LEU A 241 8.90 8.82 -9.37
CA LEU A 241 7.56 8.74 -9.95
C LEU A 241 7.57 8.32 -11.43
N ASP A 242 8.68 8.53 -12.11
CA ASP A 242 8.92 8.22 -13.51
C ASP A 242 9.68 6.90 -13.74
N ASP A 243 10.11 6.21 -12.67
CA ASP A 243 10.86 4.95 -12.76
C ASP A 243 10.41 3.94 -11.70
N TYR A 244 9.63 2.96 -12.17
CA TYR A 244 9.07 1.89 -11.34
C TYR A 244 10.14 1.02 -10.67
N ALA A 245 11.20 0.65 -11.40
CA ALA A 245 12.21 -0.27 -10.88
C ALA A 245 13.10 0.44 -9.85
N GLU A 246 13.50 1.68 -10.14
CA GLU A 246 14.25 2.51 -9.20
C GLU A 246 13.43 2.82 -7.94
N ALA A 247 12.13 3.09 -8.08
CA ALA A 247 11.23 3.29 -6.94
C ALA A 247 11.24 2.09 -5.99
N LEU A 248 11.09 0.87 -6.51
CA LEU A 248 11.07 -0.35 -5.67
C LEU A 248 12.44 -0.65 -5.03
N TRP A 249 13.53 -0.47 -5.76
CA TRP A 249 14.88 -0.63 -5.19
C TRP A 249 15.20 0.39 -4.11
N ALA A 250 14.82 1.66 -4.31
CA ALA A 250 14.96 2.69 -3.29
C ALA A 250 14.13 2.34 -2.05
N THR A 251 12.89 1.88 -2.25
CA THR A 251 11.97 1.53 -1.16
C THR A 251 12.50 0.37 -0.32
N VAL A 252 12.86 -0.76 -0.95
CA VAL A 252 13.37 -1.94 -0.22
C VAL A 252 14.69 -1.66 0.51
N SER A 253 15.49 -0.71 0.00
CA SER A 253 16.73 -0.28 0.65
C SER A 253 16.49 0.52 1.94
N GLY A 254 15.26 1.01 2.17
CA GLY A 254 14.83 1.58 3.45
C GLY A 254 14.57 0.54 4.54
N LEU A 255 14.63 -0.75 4.21
CA LEU A 255 14.37 -1.88 5.12
C LEU A 255 12.99 -1.76 5.78
N GLY A 256 12.82 -2.32 6.99
CA GLY A 256 11.54 -2.33 7.68
C GLY A 256 10.55 -3.31 7.06
N ASP A 257 9.35 -2.82 6.79
CA ASP A 257 8.18 -3.55 6.29
C ASP A 257 8.17 -3.53 4.76
N ARG A 258 9.03 -4.38 4.19
CA ARG A 258 9.51 -4.24 2.81
C ARG A 258 8.47 -4.62 1.77
N ASP A 259 7.72 -5.68 2.01
CA ASP A 259 6.54 -6.07 1.23
C ASP A 259 5.52 -4.93 1.20
N THR A 260 5.06 -4.44 2.35
CA THR A 260 4.06 -3.37 2.42
C THR A 260 4.51 -2.06 1.82
N THR A 261 5.73 -1.61 2.13
CA THR A 261 6.24 -0.36 1.56
C THR A 261 6.39 -0.46 0.05
N CYS A 262 6.89 -1.59 -0.47
CA CYS A 262 7.01 -1.81 -1.92
C CYS A 262 5.63 -1.99 -2.59
N ALA A 263 4.65 -2.60 -1.93
CA ALA A 263 3.28 -2.72 -2.43
C ALA A 263 2.64 -1.35 -2.63
N ILE A 264 2.74 -0.47 -1.62
CA ILE A 264 2.23 0.91 -1.69
C ILE A 264 2.92 1.68 -2.81
N VAL A 265 4.25 1.68 -2.85
CA VAL A 265 5.03 2.44 -3.84
C VAL A 265 4.78 1.93 -5.26
N GLY A 266 4.80 0.60 -5.46
CA GLY A 266 4.51 -0.02 -6.75
C GLY A 266 3.12 0.31 -7.26
N GLY A 267 2.12 0.28 -6.37
CA GLY A 267 0.74 0.63 -6.71
C GLY A 267 0.54 2.10 -7.11
N ILE A 268 1.34 3.03 -6.57
CA ILE A 268 1.32 4.45 -6.92
C ILE A 268 2.10 4.71 -8.21
N VAL A 269 3.37 4.31 -8.27
CA VAL A 269 4.29 4.70 -9.34
C VAL A 269 3.86 4.14 -10.70
N VAL A 270 3.33 2.90 -10.73
CA VAL A 270 2.86 2.28 -11.98
C VAL A 270 1.75 3.09 -12.68
N LEU A 271 0.99 3.89 -11.95
CA LEU A 271 -0.08 4.72 -12.52
C LEU A 271 0.47 5.89 -13.33
N HIS A 272 1.64 6.39 -12.95
CA HIS A 272 2.35 7.43 -13.69
C HIS A 272 3.14 6.81 -14.86
N THR A 273 3.90 5.75 -14.60
CA THR A 273 4.81 5.14 -15.59
C THR A 273 4.13 4.21 -16.59
N GLY A 274 2.98 3.64 -16.23
CA GLY A 274 2.23 2.67 -17.04
C GLY A 274 2.78 1.24 -16.97
N ARG A 275 1.99 0.26 -17.46
CA ARG A 275 2.32 -1.18 -17.38
C ARG A 275 3.70 -1.54 -17.94
N GLY A 276 4.10 -0.88 -19.02
CA GLY A 276 5.36 -1.17 -19.71
C GLY A 276 6.61 -0.85 -18.90
N SER A 277 6.51 -0.11 -17.79
CA SER A 277 7.64 0.17 -16.91
C SER A 277 7.94 -0.97 -15.94
N ILE A 278 7.00 -1.90 -15.73
CA ILE A 278 7.24 -3.07 -14.89
C ILE A 278 8.23 -3.98 -15.64
N PRO A 279 9.40 -4.28 -15.09
CA PRO A 279 10.35 -5.16 -15.77
C PRO A 279 9.71 -6.53 -16.07
N PRO A 280 9.77 -7.04 -17.32
CA PRO A 280 9.12 -8.31 -17.68
C PRO A 280 9.55 -9.48 -16.79
N ALA A 281 10.83 -9.56 -16.43
CA ALA A 281 11.36 -10.58 -15.54
C ALA A 281 10.76 -10.53 -14.12
N TRP A 282 10.37 -9.35 -13.63
CA TRP A 282 9.76 -9.18 -12.30
C TRP A 282 8.29 -9.59 -12.36
N HIS A 283 7.60 -9.18 -13.42
CA HIS A 283 6.22 -9.59 -13.67
C HIS A 283 6.10 -11.12 -13.82
N GLU A 284 7.06 -11.76 -14.51
CA GLU A 284 7.11 -13.22 -14.67
C GLU A 284 7.51 -13.96 -13.38
N ALA A 285 8.37 -13.35 -12.54
CA ALA A 285 8.77 -13.94 -11.27
C ALA A 285 7.64 -13.93 -10.23
N ARG A 286 6.80 -12.88 -10.24
CA ARG A 286 5.67 -12.71 -9.33
C ARG A 286 4.59 -13.79 -9.54
N GLU A 287 4.07 -14.31 -8.43
CA GLU A 287 2.94 -15.24 -8.43
C GLU A 287 1.76 -14.66 -9.22
N ARG A 288 1.19 -15.46 -10.13
CA ARG A 288 0.07 -15.01 -10.96
C ARG A 288 -1.14 -14.65 -10.11
N LEU A 289 -1.72 -13.49 -10.40
CA LEU A 289 -2.98 -13.07 -9.78
C LEU A 289 -4.12 -13.98 -10.27
N ARG A 290 -4.95 -14.43 -9.34
CA ARG A 290 -6.19 -15.13 -9.64
C ARG A 290 -7.34 -14.14 -9.50
N LEU A 291 -7.56 -13.35 -10.56
CA LEU A 291 -8.78 -12.55 -10.70
C LEU A 291 -9.93 -13.53 -10.99
N LYS A 292 -11.03 -13.43 -10.24
CA LYS A 292 -12.23 -14.26 -10.43
C LYS A 292 -13.08 -13.70 -11.58
#